data_AF-A0A6B9FB81-F1
#
_entry.id   AF-A0A6B9FB81-F1
#
_cell.length_a   1.000
_cell.length_b   1.000
_cell.length_c   1.000
_cell.angle_alpha   90.00
_cell.angle_beta   90.00
_cell.angle_gamma   90.00
#
_symmetry.space_group_name_H-M   'P 1'
#
loop_
_entity.id
_entity.type
_entity.pdbx_description
1 polymer ?
#
loop_
_entity_poly.entity_id
_entity_poly.type
_entity_poly.pdbx_seq_one_letter_code
_entity_poly.pdbx_strand_id
1 'polypeptide(L)'
;MVIVLAVAAYSDLKARFVSRVRLGYQLAESAFEAEDRRSLRRANRAQAGNLVSVVVGVAVAVIVGVGVAIPIVNDVIQQSNMSGITATIVGFIPVMLGVLIFVATVGPIMRRS
;
A
#
# COMPACT_ATOMS: atom_id res chain seq x y z
N MET A 1 -58.14 -27.13 -15.76
CA MET A 1 -57.83 -26.57 -14.42
C MET A 1 -56.55 -27.13 -13.79
N VAL A 2 -56.25 -28.44 -13.90
CA VAL A 2 -55.07 -29.06 -13.24
C VAL A 2 -53.71 -28.51 -13.72
N ILE A 3 -53.57 -28.20 -15.01
CA ILE A 3 -52.31 -27.70 -15.59
C ILE A 3 -51.92 -26.32 -15.03
N VAL A 4 -52.89 -25.45 -14.78
CA VAL A 4 -52.65 -24.10 -14.24
C VAL A 4 -52.11 -24.16 -12.81
N LEU A 5 -52.64 -25.09 -12.01
CA LEU A 5 -52.17 -25.35 -10.64
C LEU A 5 -50.74 -25.89 -10.60
N ALA A 6 -50.38 -26.78 -11.53
CA ALA A 6 -49.02 -27.31 -11.62
C ALA A 6 -48.00 -26.24 -12.02
N VAL A 7 -48.35 -25.36 -12.97
CA VAL A 7 -47.48 -24.25 -13.39
C VAL A 7 -47.29 -23.23 -12.26
N ALA A 8 -48.36 -22.90 -11.52
CA ALA A 8 -48.29 -21.99 -10.38
C ALA A 8 -47.37 -22.55 -9.28
N ALA A 9 -47.53 -23.83 -8.92
CA ALA A 9 -46.70 -24.49 -7.92
C ALA A 9 -45.21 -24.56 -8.33
N TYR A 10 -44.93 -24.83 -9.61
CA TYR A 10 -43.56 -24.83 -10.13
C TYR A 10 -42.93 -23.42 -10.09
N SER A 11 -43.70 -22.38 -10.43
CA SER A 11 -43.21 -21.00 -10.43
C SER A 11 -42.87 -20.48 -9.04
N ASP A 12 -43.66 -20.82 -8.01
CA ASP A 12 -43.39 -20.45 -6.61
C ASP A 12 -42.17 -21.21 -6.07
N LEU A 13 -42.03 -22.49 -6.39
CA LEU A 13 -40.84 -23.27 -6.02
C LEU A 13 -39.56 -22.68 -6.63
N LYS A 14 -39.62 -22.29 -7.91
CA LYS A 14 -38.50 -21.63 -8.61
C LYS A 14 -38.16 -20.28 -7.97
N ALA A 15 -39.17 -19.47 -7.63
CA ALA A 15 -38.95 -18.17 -6.98
C ALA A 15 -38.25 -18.32 -5.61
N ARG A 16 -38.70 -19.28 -4.80
CA ARG A 16 -38.08 -19.57 -3.49
C ARG A 16 -36.65 -20.10 -3.62
N PHE A 17 -36.39 -20.94 -4.61
CA PHE A 17 -35.04 -21.47 -4.86
C PHE A 17 -34.08 -20.35 -5.28
N VAL A 18 -34.48 -19.51 -6.25
CA VAL A 18 -33.65 -18.38 -6.73
C VAL A 18 -33.37 -17.38 -5.60
N SER A 19 -34.37 -17.09 -4.76
CA SER A 19 -34.18 -16.20 -3.61
C SER A 19 -33.13 -16.73 -2.63
N ARG A 20 -33.10 -18.05 -2.37
CA ARG A 20 -32.11 -18.66 -1.47
C ARG A 20 -30.71 -18.68 -2.08
N VAL A 21 -30.61 -18.98 -3.37
CA VAL A 21 -29.32 -18.98 -4.08
C VAL A 21 -28.71 -17.58 -4.07
N ARG A 22 -29.50 -16.54 -4.37
CA ARG A 22 -29.04 -15.15 -4.36
C ARG A 22 -28.54 -14.71 -2.99
N LEU A 23 -29.26 -15.10 -1.93
CA LEU A 23 -28.87 -14.81 -0.54
C LEU A 23 -27.56 -15.51 -0.18
N GLY A 24 -27.38 -16.76 -0.60
CA GLY A 24 -26.12 -17.50 -0.42
C GLY A 24 -24.92 -16.82 -1.10
N TYR A 25 -25.08 -16.34 -2.34
CA TYR A 25 -24.03 -15.59 -3.03
C TYR A 25 -23.66 -14.29 -2.32
N GLN A 26 -24.66 -13.51 -1.87
CA GLN A 26 -24.40 -12.25 -1.17
C GLN A 26 -23.67 -12.46 0.17
N LEU A 27 -24.01 -13.54 0.89
CA LEU A 27 -23.30 -13.89 2.12
C LEU A 27 -21.86 -14.32 1.83
N ALA A 28 -21.64 -15.14 0.81
CA ALA A 28 -20.30 -15.57 0.42
C ALA A 28 -19.41 -14.38 -0.02
N GLU A 29 -19.98 -13.45 -0.80
CA GLU A 29 -19.30 -12.23 -1.22
C GLU A 29 -18.90 -11.36 -0.02
N SER A 30 -19.84 -11.10 0.91
CA SER A 30 -19.55 -10.32 2.11
C SER A 30 -18.54 -10.97 3.06
N ALA A 31 -18.52 -12.30 3.14
CA ALA A 31 -17.56 -13.06 3.94
C ALA A 31 -16.15 -12.95 3.35
N PHE A 32 -16.04 -13.02 2.02
CA PHE A 32 -14.78 -12.88 1.30
C PHE A 32 -14.20 -11.47 1.46
N GLU A 33 -15.02 -10.43 1.29
CA GLU A 33 -14.60 -9.04 1.52
C GLU A 33 -14.14 -8.79 2.97
N ALA A 34 -14.81 -9.40 3.95
CA ALA A 34 -14.44 -9.28 5.35
C ALA A 34 -13.09 -9.94 5.64
N GLU A 35 -12.79 -11.06 4.99
CA GLU A 35 -11.51 -11.77 5.13
C GLU A 35 -10.37 -11.01 4.46
N ASP A 36 -10.58 -10.47 3.27
CA ASP A 36 -9.59 -9.66 2.56
C ASP A 36 -9.25 -8.37 3.33
N ARG A 37 -10.25 -7.66 3.87
CA ARG A 37 -9.99 -6.50 4.75
C ARG A 37 -9.18 -6.86 6.00
N ARG A 38 -9.34 -8.07 6.53
CA ARG A 38 -8.56 -8.56 7.68
C ARG A 38 -7.12 -8.87 7.29
N SER A 39 -6.90 -9.45 6.10
CA SER A 39 -5.56 -9.75 5.57
C SER A 39 -4.74 -8.45 5.43
N LEU A 40 -5.33 -7.43 4.80
CA LEU A 40 -4.72 -6.11 4.60
C LEU A 40 -4.45 -5.39 5.92
N ARG A 41 -5.38 -5.46 6.88
CA ARG A 41 -5.18 -4.88 8.22
C ARG A 41 -4.08 -5.60 9.01
N ARG A 42 -3.93 -6.91 8.86
CA ARG A 42 -2.84 -7.67 9.49
C ARG A 42 -1.49 -7.32 8.87
N ALA A 43 -1.41 -7.23 7.54
CA ALA A 43 -0.21 -6.77 6.84
C ALA A 43 0.21 -5.36 7.30
N ASN A 44 -0.74 -4.42 7.34
CA ASN A 44 -0.48 -3.06 7.82
C ASN A 44 -0.09 -2.99 9.30
N ARG A 45 -0.69 -3.80 10.19
CA ARG A 45 -0.29 -3.86 11.61
C ARG A 45 1.09 -4.49 11.80
N ALA A 46 1.41 -5.55 11.06
CA ALA A 46 2.73 -6.18 11.09
C ALA A 46 3.82 -5.19 10.63
N GLN A 47 3.51 -4.31 9.67
CA GLN A 47 4.40 -3.24 9.24
C GLN A 47 4.45 -2.05 10.21
N ALA A 48 3.35 -1.66 10.85
CA ALA A 48 3.28 -0.46 11.67
C ALA A 48 3.74 -0.65 13.13
N GLY A 49 3.67 -1.87 13.68
CA GLY A 49 3.90 -2.14 15.11
C GLY A 49 5.30 -2.68 15.45
N ASN A 50 6.11 -3.09 14.48
CA ASN A 50 7.40 -3.72 14.75
C ASN A 50 8.54 -2.68 14.74
N LEU A 51 9.33 -2.60 15.82
CA LEU A 51 10.52 -1.73 15.83
C LEU A 51 11.50 -2.12 14.71
N VAL A 52 11.55 -3.42 14.39
CA VAL A 52 12.39 -3.94 13.30
C VAL A 52 11.97 -3.40 11.93
N SER A 53 10.66 -3.25 11.64
CA SER A 53 10.23 -2.73 10.34
C SER A 53 10.59 -1.25 10.16
N VAL A 54 10.57 -0.47 11.24
CA VAL A 54 11.03 0.93 11.22
C VAL A 54 12.54 1.00 11.01
N VAL A 55 13.31 0.23 11.78
CA VAL A 55 14.78 0.22 11.66
C VAL A 55 15.20 -0.19 10.25
N VAL A 56 14.61 -1.24 9.69
CA VAL A 56 14.87 -1.68 8.31
C VAL A 56 14.43 -0.62 7.30
N GLY A 57 13.26 0.00 7.49
CA GLY A 57 12.78 1.08 6.62
C GLY A 57 13.71 2.30 6.60
N VAL A 58 14.20 2.73 7.77
CA VAL A 58 15.18 3.82 7.89
C VAL A 58 16.50 3.44 7.22
N ALA A 59 17.00 2.22 7.46
CA ALA A 59 18.24 1.76 6.83
C ALA A 59 18.15 1.80 5.30
N VAL A 60 17.06 1.29 4.73
CA VAL A 60 16.82 1.33 3.27
C VAL A 60 16.71 2.78 2.77
N ALA A 61 15.97 3.63 3.48
CA ALA A 61 15.78 5.03 3.08
C ALA A 61 17.11 5.79 3.07
N VAL A 62 18.02 5.53 4.00
CA VAL A 62 19.37 6.14 4.02
C VAL A 62 20.24 5.61 2.89
N ILE A 63 20.24 4.30 2.64
CA ILE A 63 21.03 3.69 1.55
C ILE A 63 20.60 4.24 0.19
N VAL A 64 19.29 4.28 -0.08
CA VAL A 64 18.76 4.77 -1.36
C VAL A 64 18.85 6.29 -1.44
N GLY A 65 18.47 6.99 -0.37
CA GLY A 65 18.41 8.45 -0.35
C GLY A 65 19.78 9.13 -0.42
N VAL A 66 20.78 8.59 0.28
CA VAL A 66 22.13 9.19 0.33
C VAL A 66 23.13 8.35 -0.47
N GLY A 67 23.16 7.04 -0.24
CA GLY A 67 24.13 6.15 -0.87
C GLY A 67 24.01 6.07 -2.39
N VAL A 68 22.79 6.15 -2.93
CA VAL A 68 22.56 6.12 -4.39
C VAL A 68 22.45 7.53 -4.99
N ALA A 69 21.88 8.50 -4.27
CA ALA A 69 21.70 9.84 -4.83
C ALA A 69 23.03 10.60 -5.05
N ILE A 70 24.01 10.46 -4.15
CA ILE A 70 25.32 11.12 -4.28
C ILE A 70 26.04 10.71 -5.59
N PRO A 71 26.25 9.42 -5.89
CA PRO A 71 26.93 9.03 -7.12
C PRO A 71 26.14 9.45 -8.36
N ILE A 72 24.81 9.32 -8.35
CA ILE A 72 23.98 9.76 -9.49
C ILE A 72 24.15 11.26 -9.77
N VAL A 73 24.11 12.09 -8.73
CA VAL A 73 24.26 13.54 -8.91
C VAL A 73 25.67 13.89 -9.38
N ASN A 74 26.70 13.20 -8.86
CA ASN A 74 28.06 13.37 -9.36
C ASN A 74 28.18 12.98 -10.84
N ASP A 75 27.55 11.88 -11.26
CA ASP A 75 27.55 11.46 -12.67
C ASP A 75 26.87 12.51 -13.56
N VAL A 76 25.74 13.08 -13.12
CA VAL A 76 25.05 14.15 -13.85
C VAL A 76 25.93 15.40 -13.97
N ILE A 77 26.60 15.82 -12.89
CA ILE A 77 27.50 16.98 -12.91
C ILE A 77 28.63 16.77 -13.94
N GLN A 78 29.23 15.58 -13.95
CA GLN A 78 30.31 15.24 -14.89
C GLN A 78 29.82 15.18 -16.35
N GLN A 79 28.63 14.64 -16.59
CA GLN A 79 28.07 14.54 -17.95
C GLN A 79 27.56 15.86 -18.50
N SER A 80 27.10 16.77 -17.64
CA SER A 80 26.49 18.05 -18.04
C SER A 80 27.49 19.21 -18.16
N ASN A 81 28.78 18.95 -17.94
CA ASN A 81 29.85 19.96 -17.93
C ASN A 81 29.54 21.15 -16.99
N MET A 82 28.79 20.86 -15.92
CA MET A 82 28.48 21.83 -14.89
C MET A 82 29.73 22.12 -14.07
N SER A 83 30.10 23.40 -13.98
CA SER A 83 31.27 23.86 -13.22
C SER A 83 30.93 25.04 -12.32
N GLY A 84 31.85 25.34 -11.41
CA GLY A 84 31.72 26.47 -10.48
C GLY A 84 30.54 26.33 -9.53
N ILE A 85 29.82 27.43 -9.32
CA ILE A 85 28.75 27.55 -8.32
C ILE A 85 27.55 26.66 -8.65
N THR A 86 27.28 26.41 -9.94
CA THR A 86 26.15 25.56 -10.34
C THR A 86 26.37 24.11 -9.91
N ALA A 87 27.60 23.60 -10.01
CA ALA A 87 27.94 22.26 -9.57
C ALA A 87 27.84 22.11 -8.04
N THR A 88 28.22 23.15 -7.29
CA THR A 88 28.11 23.11 -5.82
C THR A 88 26.66 23.15 -5.35
N ILE A 89 25.80 23.96 -5.97
CA ILE A 89 24.35 23.98 -5.65
C ILE A 89 23.72 22.61 -5.89
N VAL A 90 24.00 22.00 -7.05
CA VAL A 90 23.46 20.68 -7.41
C VAL A 90 24.02 19.59 -6.47
N GLY A 91 25.28 19.69 -6.06
CA GLY A 91 25.90 18.80 -5.08
C GLY A 91 25.28 18.84 -3.68
N PHE A 92 24.58 19.92 -3.31
CA PHE A 92 23.85 20.00 -2.04
C PHE A 92 22.48 19.31 -2.07
N ILE A 93 21.93 19.00 -3.24
CA ILE A 93 20.60 18.37 -3.37
C ILE A 93 20.53 17.01 -2.67
N PRO A 94 21.48 16.06 -2.87
CA PRO A 94 21.48 14.79 -2.14
C PRO A 94 21.54 14.98 -0.62
N VAL A 95 22.29 15.97 -0.15
CA VAL A 95 22.44 16.25 1.29
C VAL A 95 21.12 16.75 1.88
N MET A 96 20.45 17.69 1.20
CA MET A 96 19.13 18.19 1.63
C MET A 96 18.07 17.08 1.62
N LEU A 97 18.09 16.17 0.63
CA LEU A 97 17.23 14.98 0.64
C LEU A 97 17.51 14.05 1.81
N GLY A 98 18.79 13.82 2.14
CA GLY A 98 19.18 13.04 3.32
C GLY A 98 18.62 13.63 4.61
N VAL A 99 18.70 14.96 4.77
CA VAL A 99 18.13 15.68 5.94
C VAL A 99 16.61 15.56 5.97
N LEU A 100 15.92 15.72 4.82
CA LEU A 100 14.46 15.59 4.75
C LEU A 100 14.00 14.18 5.14
N ILE A 101 14.70 13.13 4.68
CA ILE A 101 14.41 11.75 5.06
C ILE A 101 14.61 11.56 6.57
N PHE A 102 15.71 12.09 7.12
CA PHE A 102 15.97 12.02 8.55
C PHE A 102 14.84 12.68 9.37
N VAL A 103 14.46 13.91 9.03
CA VAL A 103 13.35 14.62 9.69
C VAL A 103 12.03 13.87 9.54
N ALA A 104 11.71 13.36 8.35
CA ALA A 104 10.51 12.58 8.10
C ALA A 104 10.46 11.29 8.94
N THR A 105 11.61 10.68 9.23
CA THR A 105 11.69 9.48 10.06
C THR A 105 11.63 9.75 11.57
N VAL A 106 11.95 10.96 12.03
CA VAL A 106 11.85 11.35 13.46
C VAL A 106 10.40 11.38 13.94
N GLY A 107 9.45 11.86 13.12
CA GLY A 107 8.03 11.96 13.51
C GLY A 107 7.41 10.62 13.93
N PRO A 108 7.54 9.54 13.14
CA PRO A 108 7.09 8.20 13.52
C PRO A 108 7.77 7.64 14.77
N ILE A 109 9.00 8.06 15.09
CA ILE A 109 9.73 7.63 16.30
C ILE A 109 9.17 8.34 17.53
N MET A 110 8.98 9.66 17.47
CA MET A 110 8.47 10.46 18.60
C MET A 110 7.00 10.18 18.93
N ARG A 111 6.20 9.75 17.95
CA ARG A 111 4.80 9.35 18.19
C ARG A 111 4.67 8.07 19.04
N ARG A 112 5.76 7.31 19.23
CA ARG A 112 5.75 5.99 19.88
C ARG A 112 6.35 5.99 21.29
N SER A 113 7.02 7.07 21.69
CA SER A 113 7.49 7.33 23.06
C SER A 113 6.43 8.09 23.85
#